data_AF-M2YIG3-F1
#
_entry.id   AF-M2YIG3-F1
#
_cell.length_a   1.000
_cell.length_b   1.000
_cell.length_c   1.000
_cell.angle_alpha   90.00
_cell.angle_beta   90.00
_cell.angle_gamma   90.00
#
_symmetry.space_group_name_H-M   'P 1'
#
loop_
_entity.id
_entity.type
_entity.pdbx_description
1 polymer ?
#
loop_
_entity_poly.entity_id
_entity_poly.type
_entity_poly.pdbx_seq_one_letter_code
_entity_poly.pdbx_strand_id
1 'polypeptide(L)'
;YSTLDEDAIRLIRILLPTSTVEDIHCSLESQTGYASEDVHYTALSYCWGDLNVTVSITLDGRMVDVTTNLLGALRAIITFHGAVGSGRYWIDALCLNQADGTERIHQVHQMWRIFCNAGKVLAWIGPENECTESAFSAMETFASSCTYRGGLCPGYNKYHTPLRNRAEEWVIDFSGEAISKELG
;
A
#
# COMPACT_ATOMS: atom_id res chain seq x y z
N TYR A 1 -4.12 -13.46 -16.23
CA TYR A 1 -3.79 -13.88 -14.86
C TYR A 1 -3.36 -15.34 -14.87
N SER A 2 -2.27 -15.68 -14.19
CA SER A 2 -1.86 -17.06 -13.93
C SER A 2 -2.65 -17.65 -12.76
N THR A 3 -2.82 -18.97 -12.75
CA THR A 3 -3.34 -19.70 -11.57
C THR A 3 -2.37 -19.55 -10.40
N LEU A 4 -2.90 -19.36 -9.18
CA LEU A 4 -2.12 -19.21 -7.96
C LEU A 4 -2.26 -20.45 -7.07
N ASP A 5 -1.18 -20.82 -6.40
CA ASP A 5 -1.20 -21.78 -5.30
C ASP A 5 -1.86 -21.15 -4.05
N GLU A 6 -2.24 -21.99 -3.08
CA GLU A 6 -2.99 -21.55 -1.89
C GLU A 6 -2.23 -20.53 -1.02
N ASP A 7 -0.90 -20.60 -1.02
CA ASP A 7 0.00 -19.70 -0.29
C ASP A 7 0.62 -18.62 -1.18
N ALA A 8 0.05 -18.39 -2.37
CA ALA A 8 0.57 -17.43 -3.33
C ALA A 8 -0.33 -16.19 -3.49
N ILE A 9 0.31 -15.05 -3.68
CA ILE A 9 -0.33 -13.78 -4.05
C ILE A 9 0.31 -13.22 -5.32
N ARG A 10 -0.38 -12.27 -5.97
CA ARG A 10 0.25 -11.44 -7.00
C ARG A 10 0.68 -10.12 -6.41
N LEU A 11 1.79 -9.59 -6.88
CA LEU A 11 2.33 -8.30 -6.49
C LEU A 11 2.61 -7.51 -7.77
N ILE A 12 2.41 -6.19 -7.72
CA ILE A 12 2.79 -5.31 -8.81
C ILE A 12 4.11 -4.60 -8.50
N ARG A 13 4.84 -4.28 -9.56
CA ARG A 13 5.93 -3.30 -9.54
C ARG A 13 5.57 -2.15 -10.45
N ILE A 14 5.69 -0.94 -9.96
CA ILE A 14 5.52 0.27 -10.78
C ILE A 14 6.83 0.49 -11.53
N LEU A 15 6.74 0.62 -12.84
CA LEU A 15 7.88 0.78 -13.74
C LEU A 15 8.16 2.27 -13.98
N LEU A 16 9.44 2.60 -14.20
CA LEU A 16 9.84 3.96 -14.54
C LEU A 16 9.12 4.44 -15.81
N PRO A 17 8.60 5.68 -15.85
CA PRO A 17 8.04 6.22 -17.07
C PRO A 17 9.12 6.29 -18.15
N THR A 18 8.89 5.62 -19.28
CA THR A 18 9.85 5.54 -20.39
C THR A 18 9.88 6.82 -21.24
N SER A 19 8.84 7.65 -21.17
CA SER A 19 8.71 8.86 -22.00
C SER A 19 7.86 9.98 -21.39
N THR A 20 6.81 9.64 -20.64
CA THR A 20 5.82 10.58 -20.10
C THR A 20 5.48 10.19 -18.66
N VAL A 21 5.47 11.15 -17.74
CA VAL A 21 5.09 10.93 -16.32
C VAL A 21 3.60 10.57 -16.18
N GLU A 22 2.82 10.81 -17.23
CA GLU A 22 1.37 10.65 -17.23
C GLU A 22 0.91 9.19 -17.33
N ASP A 23 1.72 8.33 -17.95
CA ASP A 23 1.38 6.93 -18.21
C ASP A 23 1.97 6.01 -17.15
N ILE A 24 1.09 5.35 -16.38
CA ILE A 24 1.51 4.39 -15.36
C ILE A 24 1.70 3.01 -16.00
N HIS A 25 2.92 2.50 -15.88
CA HIS A 25 3.27 1.15 -16.28
C HIS A 25 3.55 0.30 -15.05
N CYS A 26 2.97 -0.90 -15.02
CA CYS A 26 3.18 -1.87 -13.97
C CYS A 26 3.53 -3.23 -14.57
N SER A 27 4.32 -4.01 -13.84
CA SER A 27 4.46 -5.45 -14.09
C SER A 27 3.81 -6.25 -12.96
N LEU A 28 3.29 -7.43 -13.26
CA LEU A 28 2.69 -8.34 -12.29
C LEU A 28 3.62 -9.55 -12.06
N GLU A 29 3.86 -9.90 -10.80
CA GLU A 29 4.63 -11.09 -10.42
C GLU A 29 3.84 -11.95 -9.43
N SER A 30 4.03 -13.27 -9.49
CA SER A 30 3.46 -14.20 -8.51
C SER A 30 4.47 -14.48 -7.40
N GLN A 31 4.03 -14.49 -6.15
CA GLN A 31 4.85 -14.67 -4.96
C GLN A 31 4.23 -15.77 -4.09
N THR A 32 4.91 -16.90 -3.96
CA THR A 32 4.58 -17.98 -3.01
C THR A 32 5.15 -17.66 -1.62
N GLY A 33 4.62 -18.29 -0.57
CA GLY A 33 5.10 -18.07 0.79
C GLY A 33 5.05 -16.61 1.24
N TYR A 34 4.00 -15.85 0.87
CA TYR A 34 3.92 -14.41 1.14
C TYR A 34 3.94 -14.03 2.63
N ALA A 35 3.69 -15.00 3.51
CA ALA A 35 3.75 -14.85 4.96
C ALA A 35 5.13 -15.19 5.56
N SER A 36 6.12 -15.53 4.72
CA SER A 36 7.50 -15.73 5.16
C SER A 36 8.14 -14.39 5.54
N GLU A 37 9.01 -14.40 6.56
CA GLU A 37 9.75 -13.21 6.99
C GLU A 37 10.67 -12.65 5.90
N ASP A 38 11.11 -13.46 4.95
CA ASP A 38 11.97 -13.03 3.83
C ASP A 38 11.20 -12.31 2.71
N VAL A 39 9.87 -12.31 2.77
CA VAL A 39 9.01 -11.69 1.77
C VAL A 39 8.53 -10.33 2.27
N HIS A 40 8.88 -9.28 1.53
CA HIS A 40 8.54 -7.91 1.86
C HIS A 40 7.78 -7.25 0.72
N TYR A 41 6.56 -6.82 1.03
CA TYR A 41 5.70 -6.06 0.13
C TYR A 41 4.89 -5.04 0.91
N THR A 42 4.32 -4.10 0.18
CA THR A 42 3.47 -3.03 0.69
C THR A 42 2.03 -3.30 0.29
N ALA A 43 1.11 -3.36 1.23
CA ALA A 43 -0.31 -3.42 0.90
C ALA A 43 -0.87 -2.00 0.75
N LEU A 44 -1.69 -1.76 -0.27
CA LEU A 44 -2.43 -0.51 -0.42
C LEU A 44 -3.84 -0.67 0.14
N SER A 45 -4.20 0.20 1.07
CA SER A 45 -5.57 0.41 1.53
C SER A 45 -6.11 1.69 0.92
N TYR A 46 -7.22 1.60 0.18
CA TYR A 46 -7.84 2.74 -0.48
C TYR A 46 -9.34 2.48 -0.70
N CYS A 47 -10.13 3.55 -0.86
CA CYS A 47 -11.52 3.41 -1.29
C CYS A 47 -11.58 3.15 -2.80
N TRP A 48 -12.41 2.22 -3.26
CA TRP A 48 -12.48 1.89 -4.69
C TRP A 48 -12.91 3.07 -5.56
N GLY A 49 -13.73 3.99 -5.03
CA GLY A 49 -14.27 5.13 -5.77
C GLY A 49 -15.43 4.74 -6.69
N ASP A 50 -15.70 5.56 -7.70
CA ASP A 50 -16.74 5.28 -8.70
C ASP A 50 -16.21 4.32 -9.77
N LEU A 51 -16.81 3.13 -9.85
CA LEU A 51 -16.44 2.08 -10.80
C LEU A 51 -16.80 2.42 -12.26
N ASN A 52 -17.62 3.44 -12.49
CA ASN A 52 -17.96 3.92 -13.82
C ASN A 52 -17.00 4.98 -14.36
N VAL A 53 -16.11 5.51 -13.50
CA VAL A 53 -15.16 6.56 -13.85
C VAL A 53 -13.75 5.99 -13.81
N THR A 54 -13.36 5.39 -14.93
CA THR A 54 -12.09 4.67 -15.08
C THR A 54 -11.12 5.38 -16.02
N VAL A 55 -9.84 5.06 -15.85
CA VAL A 55 -8.71 5.46 -16.69
C VAL A 55 -7.85 4.23 -16.91
N SER A 56 -7.33 4.05 -18.12
CA SER A 56 -6.50 2.90 -18.44
C SER A 56 -5.05 3.10 -18.02
N ILE A 57 -4.45 2.06 -17.43
CA ILE A 57 -3.02 1.95 -17.17
C ILE A 57 -2.45 0.73 -17.91
N THR A 58 -1.13 0.62 -18.00
CA THR A 58 -0.47 -0.55 -18.61
C THR A 58 -0.04 -1.54 -17.55
N LEU A 59 -0.55 -2.78 -17.60
CA LEU A 59 -0.12 -3.91 -16.76
C LEU A 59 0.40 -5.04 -17.66
N ASP A 60 1.68 -5.41 -17.51
CA ASP A 60 2.36 -6.40 -18.37
C ASP A 60 2.16 -6.15 -19.88
N GLY A 61 2.22 -4.88 -20.29
CA GLY A 61 2.04 -4.46 -21.68
C GLY A 61 0.59 -4.48 -22.18
N ARG A 62 -0.39 -4.73 -21.31
CA ARG A 62 -1.82 -4.70 -21.63
C ARG A 62 -2.52 -3.52 -20.95
N MET A 63 -3.52 -2.96 -21.62
CA MET A 63 -4.34 -1.91 -21.03
C MET A 63 -5.32 -2.51 -20.03
N VAL A 64 -5.36 -1.95 -18.83
CA VAL A 64 -6.28 -2.31 -17.76
C VAL A 64 -6.92 -1.05 -17.21
N ASP A 65 -8.24 -1.06 -17.09
CA ASP A 65 -9.00 0.06 -16.55
C ASP A 65 -8.98 0.04 -15.02
N VAL A 66 -8.58 1.17 -14.43
CA VAL A 66 -8.59 1.41 -12.99
C VAL A 66 -9.45 2.63 -12.68
N THR A 67 -10.01 2.70 -11.48
CA THR A 67 -10.75 3.89 -11.07
C THR A 67 -9.82 5.10 -10.97
N THR A 68 -10.36 6.30 -11.16
CA THR A 68 -9.61 7.55 -10.97
C THR A 68 -9.03 7.68 -9.56
N ASN A 69 -9.69 7.12 -8.54
CA ASN A 69 -9.15 7.14 -7.19
C ASN A 69 -7.91 6.23 -7.05
N LEU A 70 -7.92 5.03 -7.66
CA LEU A 70 -6.74 4.18 -7.68
C LEU A 70 -5.60 4.83 -8.47
N LEU A 71 -5.91 5.49 -9.59
CA LEU A 71 -4.92 6.26 -10.34
C LEU A 71 -4.26 7.34 -9.46
N GLY A 72 -5.06 8.06 -8.67
CA GLY A 72 -4.56 9.05 -7.70
C GLY A 72 -3.62 8.42 -6.67
N ALA A 73 -4.00 7.27 -6.11
CA ALA A 73 -3.17 6.52 -5.16
C ALA A 73 -1.83 6.08 -5.78
N LEU A 74 -1.85 5.56 -7.01
CA LEU A 74 -0.64 5.14 -7.73
C LEU A 74 0.29 6.32 -8.01
N ARG A 75 -0.27 7.47 -8.42
CA ARG A 75 0.51 8.71 -8.63
C ARG A 75 1.15 9.18 -7.33
N ALA A 76 0.41 9.18 -6.22
CA ALA A 76 0.96 9.53 -4.92
C ALA A 76 2.13 8.61 -4.53
N ILE A 77 1.99 7.29 -4.73
CA ILE A 77 3.10 6.33 -4.49
C ILE A 77 4.34 6.71 -5.31
N ILE A 78 4.17 7.01 -6.60
CA ILE A 78 5.27 7.41 -7.50
C ILE A 78 5.93 8.71 -7.02
N THR A 79 5.14 9.71 -6.63
CA THR A 79 5.63 11.00 -6.16
C THR A 79 6.40 10.88 -4.85
N PHE A 80 5.85 10.21 -3.85
CA PHE A 80 6.42 10.18 -2.49
C PHE A 80 7.56 9.19 -2.30
N HIS A 81 7.50 8.03 -2.96
CA HIS A 81 8.54 7.00 -2.80
C HIS A 81 9.58 7.02 -3.92
N GLY A 82 9.41 7.92 -4.90
CA GLY A 82 10.21 7.98 -6.10
C GLY A 82 9.90 6.81 -7.04
N ALA A 83 10.00 7.05 -8.35
CA ALA A 83 9.85 6.00 -9.35
C ALA A 83 11.02 4.98 -9.32
N VAL A 84 12.09 5.27 -8.56
CA VAL A 84 13.31 4.45 -8.47
C VAL A 84 13.16 3.39 -7.38
N GLY A 85 12.69 2.22 -7.80
CA GLY A 85 13.33 0.95 -7.45
C GLY A 85 12.95 0.30 -6.12
N SER A 86 12.10 -0.72 -6.23
CA SER A 86 12.07 -1.99 -5.45
C SER A 86 10.78 -2.30 -4.68
N GLY A 87 9.86 -1.34 -4.55
CA GLY A 87 8.57 -1.59 -3.90
C GLY A 87 7.74 -2.64 -4.64
N ARG A 88 7.47 -3.76 -3.98
CA ARG A 88 6.41 -4.71 -4.36
C ARG A 88 5.12 -4.23 -3.71
N TYR A 89 4.05 -4.08 -4.49
CA TYR A 89 2.77 -3.61 -3.97
C TYR A 89 1.70 -4.68 -4.15
N TRP A 90 0.90 -4.89 -3.12
CA TRP A 90 -0.35 -5.62 -3.22
C TRP A 90 -1.50 -4.61 -3.30
N ILE A 91 -2.22 -4.64 -4.42
CA ILE A 91 -3.38 -3.78 -4.70
C ILE A 91 -4.49 -4.70 -5.20
N ASP A 92 -5.57 -4.83 -4.45
CA ASP A 92 -6.66 -5.77 -4.74
C ASP A 92 -7.23 -5.65 -6.17
N ALA A 93 -7.43 -4.44 -6.69
CA ALA A 93 -7.92 -4.23 -8.05
C ALA A 93 -6.98 -4.76 -9.16
N LEU A 94 -5.67 -4.88 -8.90
CA LEU A 94 -4.66 -5.28 -9.89
C LEU A 94 -4.07 -6.67 -9.63
N CYS A 95 -3.99 -7.07 -8.36
CA CYS A 95 -3.42 -8.33 -7.94
C CYS A 95 -4.44 -9.48 -7.97
N LEU A 96 -5.73 -9.16 -7.88
CA LEU A 96 -6.81 -10.14 -7.92
C LEU A 96 -7.42 -10.23 -9.33
N ASN A 97 -7.74 -11.45 -9.76
CA ASN A 97 -8.51 -11.63 -10.97
C ASN A 97 -9.98 -11.31 -10.69
N GLN A 98 -10.38 -10.07 -10.95
CA GLN A 98 -11.73 -9.57 -10.67
C GLN A 98 -12.84 -10.30 -11.45
N ALA A 99 -12.50 -10.98 -12.55
CA ALA A 99 -13.45 -11.72 -13.38
C ALA A 99 -13.78 -13.12 -12.84
N ASP A 100 -12.98 -13.66 -11.91
CA ASP A 100 -13.22 -14.96 -11.29
C ASP A 100 -13.83 -14.78 -9.90
N GLY A 101 -15.14 -15.03 -9.80
CA GLY A 101 -15.86 -14.94 -8.54
C GLY A 101 -15.37 -15.92 -7.47
N THR A 102 -14.80 -17.07 -7.86
CA THR A 102 -14.26 -18.07 -6.95
C THR A 102 -12.95 -17.57 -6.34
N GLU A 103 -12.07 -17.01 -7.18
CA GLU A 103 -10.82 -16.38 -6.75
C GLU A 103 -11.10 -15.21 -5.80
N ARG A 104 -12.11 -14.38 -6.12
CA ARG A 104 -12.50 -13.22 -5.29
C ARG A 104 -12.90 -13.63 -3.87
N ILE A 105 -13.74 -14.66 -3.71
CA ILE A 105 -14.18 -15.11 -2.37
C ILE A 105 -13.00 -15.67 -1.57
N HIS A 106 -12.18 -16.52 -2.20
CA HIS A 106 -11.01 -17.09 -1.55
C HIS A 106 -10.03 -16.00 -1.09
N GLN A 107 -9.81 -14.98 -1.92
CA GLN A 107 -8.88 -13.89 -1.65
C GLN A 107 -9.40 -12.89 -0.60
N VAL A 108 -10.72 -12.68 -0.49
CA VAL A 108 -11.29 -11.90 0.64
C VAL A 108 -10.99 -12.58 1.98
N HIS A 109 -11.04 -13.92 2.04
CA HIS A 109 -10.65 -14.65 3.25
C HIS A 109 -9.15 -14.57 3.55
N GLN A 110 -8.31 -14.41 2.52
CA GLN A 110 -6.87 -14.23 2.69
C GLN A 110 -6.48 -12.78 3.00
N MET A 111 -7.36 -11.81 2.71
CA MET A 111 -7.05 -10.38 2.77
C MET A 111 -6.48 -9.96 4.14
N TRP A 112 -7.07 -10.43 5.24
CA TRP A 112 -6.54 -10.12 6.56
C TRP A 112 -5.09 -10.61 6.75
N ARG A 113 -4.75 -11.81 6.25
CA ARG A 113 -3.39 -12.36 6.32
C ARG A 113 -2.43 -11.55 5.48
N ILE A 114 -2.86 -11.11 4.31
CA ILE A 114 -2.05 -10.28 3.42
C ILE A 114 -1.70 -8.96 4.12
N PHE A 115 -2.70 -8.24 4.65
CA PHE A 115 -2.44 -7.01 5.38
C PHE A 115 -1.57 -7.23 6.64
N CYS A 116 -1.79 -8.30 7.40
CA CYS A 116 -0.99 -8.60 8.59
C CYS A 116 0.46 -9.00 8.30
N ASN A 117 0.75 -9.59 7.14
CA ASN A 117 2.10 -10.02 6.75
C ASN A 117 2.80 -9.03 5.81
N ALA A 118 2.12 -7.96 5.38
CA ALA A 118 2.76 -6.89 4.62
C ALA A 118 3.84 -6.22 5.48
N GLY A 119 4.98 -5.89 4.87
CA GLY A 119 6.05 -5.16 5.57
C GLY A 119 5.61 -3.74 5.95
N LYS A 120 4.70 -3.15 5.17
CA LYS A 120 4.01 -1.91 5.48
C LYS A 120 2.64 -1.84 4.80
N VAL A 121 1.77 -0.99 5.32
CA VAL A 121 0.47 -0.68 4.72
C VAL A 121 0.42 0.81 4.40
N LEU A 122 0.16 1.16 3.15
CA LEU A 122 -0.09 2.53 2.72
C LEU A 122 -1.60 2.77 2.70
N ALA A 123 -2.07 3.80 3.39
CA ALA A 123 -3.46 4.22 3.38
C ALA A 123 -3.64 5.44 2.49
N TRP A 124 -4.41 5.31 1.42
CA TRP A 124 -4.79 6.42 0.55
C TRP A 124 -6.19 6.93 0.92
N ILE A 125 -6.24 8.17 1.38
CA ILE A 125 -7.49 8.84 1.81
C ILE A 125 -8.01 9.86 0.78
N GLY A 126 -7.40 9.90 -0.40
CA GLY A 126 -7.71 10.87 -1.44
C GLY A 126 -6.70 12.02 -1.54
N PRO A 127 -6.87 12.90 -2.53
CA PRO A 127 -6.02 14.07 -2.70
C PRO A 127 -6.19 15.05 -1.54
N GLU A 128 -5.13 15.83 -1.30
CA GLU A 128 -5.15 16.92 -0.34
C GLU A 128 -6.30 17.90 -0.65
N ASN A 129 -7.00 18.31 0.39
CA ASN A 129 -8.03 19.32 0.36
C ASN A 129 -7.91 20.22 1.60
N GLU A 130 -8.69 21.29 1.64
CA GLU A 130 -8.67 22.31 2.71
C GLU A 130 -8.86 21.72 4.12
N CYS A 131 -9.50 20.55 4.24
CA CYS A 131 -9.74 19.88 5.52
C CYS A 131 -8.69 18.83 5.87
N THR A 132 -7.78 18.47 4.94
CA THR A 132 -6.82 17.38 5.13
C THR A 132 -5.91 17.65 6.32
N GLU A 133 -5.34 18.84 6.44
CA GLU A 133 -4.47 19.23 7.57
C GLU A 133 -5.21 19.12 8.92
N SER A 134 -6.44 19.62 8.97
CA SER A 134 -7.27 19.56 10.18
C SER A 134 -7.63 18.12 10.57
N ALA A 135 -7.94 17.26 9.60
CA ALA A 135 -8.25 15.85 9.84
C ALA A 135 -7.03 15.09 10.40
N PHE A 136 -5.84 15.31 9.83
CA PHE A 136 -4.61 14.71 10.34
C PHE A 136 -4.25 15.22 11.74
N SER A 137 -4.35 16.53 11.98
CA SER A 137 -4.12 17.10 13.31
C SER A 137 -5.08 16.53 14.36
N ALA A 138 -6.35 16.31 13.99
CA ALA A 138 -7.32 15.66 14.85
C ALA A 138 -6.97 14.18 15.12
N MET A 139 -6.49 13.44 14.10
CA MET A 139 -6.03 12.06 14.26
C MET A 139 -4.80 11.96 15.17
N GLU A 140 -3.83 12.87 15.05
CA GLU A 140 -2.65 12.94 15.93
C GLU A 140 -3.06 13.27 17.37
N THR A 141 -3.97 14.22 17.54
CA THR A 141 -4.51 14.60 18.85
C THR A 141 -5.23 13.42 19.50
N PHE A 142 -6.04 12.70 18.72
CA PHE A 142 -6.77 11.52 19.18
C PHE A 142 -5.79 10.40 19.57
N ALA A 143 -4.83 10.07 18.70
CA ALA A 143 -3.80 9.08 18.95
C ALA A 143 -2.96 9.40 20.19
N SER A 144 -2.65 10.68 20.42
CA SER A 144 -1.90 11.15 21.60
C SER A 144 -2.74 11.13 22.89
N SER A 145 -4.06 11.27 22.78
CA SER A 145 -4.99 11.25 23.92
C SER A 145 -5.44 9.84 24.33
N CYS A 146 -5.31 8.86 23.43
CA CYS A 146 -5.59 7.46 23.72
C CYS A 146 -4.45 6.83 24.53
N THR A 147 -4.54 6.85 25.86
CA THR A 147 -3.79 5.89 26.69
C THR A 147 -4.38 4.50 26.48
N TYR A 148 -3.62 3.65 25.78
CA TYR A 148 -3.96 2.25 25.51
C TYR A 148 -4.28 1.51 26.82
N ARG A 149 -5.56 1.24 27.08
CA ARG A 149 -6.06 0.35 28.14
C ARG A 149 -6.84 -0.79 27.48
N GLY A 150 -6.15 -1.85 27.05
CA GLY A 150 -6.82 -3.10 26.71
C GLY A 150 -6.08 -4.01 25.75
N GLY A 151 -5.49 -5.08 26.31
CA GLY A 151 -5.47 -6.43 25.74
C GLY A 151 -4.80 -6.63 24.39
N LEU A 152 -3.54 -7.08 24.42
CA LEU A 152 -2.78 -7.61 23.29
C LEU A 152 -3.53 -8.75 22.58
N CYS A 153 -3.79 -8.58 21.28
CA CYS A 153 -3.82 -9.71 20.37
C CYS A 153 -2.37 -10.22 20.24
N PRO A 154 -2.08 -11.51 20.49
CA PRO A 154 -0.72 -12.04 20.33
C PRO A 154 -0.31 -11.93 18.85
N GLY A 155 0.66 -11.07 18.54
CA GLY A 155 1.22 -10.88 17.19
C GLY A 155 1.30 -9.43 16.71
N TYR A 156 0.58 -8.50 17.35
CA TYR A 156 0.56 -7.09 16.95
C TYR A 156 1.62 -6.28 17.71
N ASN A 157 2.90 -6.54 17.43
CA ASN A 157 3.98 -5.80 18.08
C ASN A 157 5.14 -5.54 17.11
N LYS A 158 4.96 -4.59 16.19
CA LYS A 158 6.06 -3.96 15.46
C LYS A 158 5.78 -2.46 15.29
N TYR A 159 6.42 -1.69 16.18
CA TYR A 159 6.82 -0.27 16.06
C TYR A 159 5.73 0.83 16.09
N HIS A 160 5.67 1.53 17.22
CA HIS A 160 4.98 2.81 17.36
C HIS A 160 5.92 3.85 17.97
N THR A 161 6.50 4.72 17.12
CA THR A 161 7.02 6.02 17.56
C THR A 161 6.83 7.04 16.42
N PRO A 162 6.11 8.16 16.63
CA PRO A 162 6.10 9.27 15.68
C PRO A 162 7.45 10.01 15.79
N LEU A 163 8.27 9.99 14.75
CA LEU A 163 9.44 10.86 14.66
C LEU A 163 9.05 12.15 13.95
N ARG A 164 9.01 13.24 14.72
CA ARG A 164 9.00 14.61 14.21
C ARG A 164 10.44 15.01 13.93
N ASN A 165 10.79 15.24 12.67
CA ASN A 165 11.96 16.08 12.35
C ASN A 165 11.69 17.03 11.18
N ARG A 166 12.19 18.24 11.36
CA ARG A 166 12.01 19.42 10.50
C ARG A 166 12.56 19.19 9.10
N ALA A 167 11.68 19.32 8.13
CA ALA A 167 11.79 20.02 6.84
C ALA A 167 11.04 19.21 5.78
N GLU A 168 9.78 19.61 5.55
CA GLU A 168 8.93 19.31 4.38
C GLU A 168 8.53 17.83 4.12
N GLU A 169 7.21 17.64 3.98
CA GLU A 169 6.47 16.45 3.49
C GLU A 169 6.18 15.27 4.46
N TRP A 170 4.91 14.83 4.46
CA TRP A 170 4.35 13.81 5.34
C TRP A 170 4.27 12.45 4.64
N VAL A 171 5.16 11.52 4.99
CA VAL A 171 5.03 10.08 4.70
C VAL A 171 4.99 9.34 6.03
N ILE A 172 3.92 8.59 6.30
CA ILE A 172 3.83 7.71 7.47
C ILE A 172 4.60 6.42 7.13
N ASP A 173 5.86 6.34 7.55
CA ASP A 173 6.66 5.12 7.52
C ASP A 173 6.54 4.39 8.88
N PHE A 174 6.09 3.13 8.84
CA PHE A 174 6.00 2.23 9.99
C PHE A 174 7.22 1.30 10.12
N SER A 175 8.33 1.60 9.45
CA SER A 175 9.58 0.86 9.64
C SER A 175 10.33 1.32 10.90
N GLY A 176 10.32 0.48 11.93
CA GLY A 176 11.14 0.71 13.11
C GLY A 176 12.58 0.29 12.87
N GLU A 177 13.46 1.26 12.64
CA GLU A 177 14.88 1.14 12.93
C GLU A 177 15.33 2.33 13.79
N ALA A 178 15.68 2.04 15.04
CA ALA A 178 16.33 2.97 15.94
C ALA A 178 17.85 2.88 15.72
N ILE A 179 18.45 3.89 15.08
CA ILE A 179 19.90 4.07 15.11
C ILE A 179 20.24 4.95 16.31
N SER A 180 20.73 4.34 17.39
CA SER A 180 21.40 5.03 18.48
C SER A 180 22.72 5.62 17.98
N LYS A 181 22.85 6.94 17.93
CA LYS A 181 24.17 7.59 18.00
C LYS A 181 24.50 7.81 19.47
N GLU A 182 25.35 6.96 20.02
CA GLU A 182 26.16 7.33 21.19
C GLU A 182 27.15 8.43 20.76
N LEU A 183 27.20 9.48 21.57
CA LEU A 183 28.19 10.52 21.53
C LEU A 183 29.54 9.95 21.99
N GLY A 184 30.54 10.08 21.13
CA GLY A 184 31.97 10.00 21.42
C GLY A 184 32.71 10.84 20.39
#